data_AF-A0A5P0YZF6-F1
#
_entry.id   AF-A0A5P0YZF6-F1
#
_cell.length_a   1.000
_cell.length_b   1.000
_cell.length_c   1.000
_cell.angle_alpha   90.00
_cell.angle_beta   90.00
_cell.angle_gamma   90.00
#
_symmetry.space_group_name_H-M   'P 1'
#
loop_
_entity.id
_entity.type
_entity.pdbx_description
1 polymer ?
#
loop_
_entity_poly.entity_id
_entity_poly.type
_entity_poly.pdbx_seq_one_letter_code
_entity_poly.pdbx_strand_id
1 'polypeptide(L)'
;MRCVIARYPFELTKSDVLASMKGVAPELVTAESVTIGRRRYPAKQVGEVITRQDRRDFSSGEVVRAMSRLGFTCHEHPEAVPVAAPSALQTASALLGGVAVAPKV
;
A
#
# COMPACT_ATOMS: atom_id res chain seq x y z
N MET A 1 3.21 21.60 -1.59
CA MET A 1 2.64 20.93 -0.40
C MET A 1 3.80 20.35 0.36
N ARG A 2 3.94 20.70 1.64
CA ARG A 2 4.97 20.13 2.48
C ARG A 2 4.56 18.76 3.02
N CYS A 3 5.39 17.75 2.81
CA CYS A 3 5.26 16.44 3.49
C CYS A 3 6.59 16.00 4.08
N VAL A 4 6.53 15.01 4.96
CA VAL A 4 7.71 14.33 5.51
C VAL A 4 7.71 12.90 5.00
N ILE A 5 8.84 12.47 4.41
CA ILE A 5 9.08 11.09 3.95
C ILE A 5 10.46 10.68 4.45
N ALA A 6 10.58 9.49 5.04
CA ALA A 6 11.82 9.03 5.67
C ALA A 6 12.37 10.00 6.73
N ARG A 7 11.49 10.70 7.45
CA ARG A 7 11.83 11.76 8.44
C ARG A 7 12.42 13.05 7.83
N TYR A 8 12.48 13.18 6.50
CA TYR A 8 12.95 14.40 5.82
C TYR A 8 11.77 15.20 5.23
N PRO A 9 11.78 16.55 5.33
CA PRO A 9 10.76 17.38 4.72
C PRO A 9 10.99 17.53 3.20
N PHE A 10 9.90 17.50 2.43
CA PHE A 10 9.87 17.74 0.99
C PHE A 10 8.77 18.73 0.63
N GLU A 11 9.06 19.60 -0.34
CA GLU A 11 8.06 20.40 -1.03
C GLU A 11 7.71 19.72 -2.35
N LEU A 12 6.50 19.17 -2.42
CA LEU A 12 6.01 18.49 -3.62
C LEU A 12 4.78 19.18 -4.18
N THR A 13 4.69 19.21 -5.50
CA THR A 13 3.46 19.57 -6.22
C THR A 13 3.01 18.39 -7.08
N LYS A 14 1.73 18.40 -7.47
CA LYS A 14 1.17 17.37 -8.36
C LYS A 14 1.89 17.33 -9.71
N SER A 15 2.27 18.49 -10.24
CA SER A 15 3.05 18.63 -11.48
C SER A 15 4.45 18.04 -11.36
N ASP A 16 5.14 18.24 -10.24
CA ASP A 16 6.51 17.71 -10.06
C ASP A 16 6.52 16.18 -9.99
N VAL A 17 5.50 15.60 -9.37
CA VAL A 17 5.30 14.14 -9.36
C VAL A 17 5.04 13.62 -10.77
N LEU A 18 4.15 14.26 -11.53
CA LEU A 18 3.87 13.88 -12.92
C LEU A 18 5.11 13.98 -13.82
N ALA A 19 5.91 15.04 -13.65
CA ALA A 19 7.14 15.24 -14.39
C ALA A 19 8.20 14.18 -14.03
N SER A 20 8.41 13.92 -12.74
CA SER A 20 9.38 12.92 -12.25
C SER A 20 9.03 11.50 -12.69
N MET A 21 7.74 11.16 -12.76
CA MET A 21 7.28 9.83 -13.16
C MET A 21 7.22 9.64 -14.69
N LYS A 22 7.50 10.67 -15.49
CA LYS A 22 7.45 10.57 -16.95
C LYS A 22 8.52 9.60 -17.46
N GLY A 23 8.10 8.60 -18.22
CA GLY A 23 9.00 7.58 -18.78
C GLY A 23 9.38 6.47 -17.81
N VAL A 24 8.92 6.52 -16.56
CA VAL A 24 9.13 5.43 -15.59
C VAL A 24 8.21 4.25 -15.93
N ALA A 25 8.80 3.07 -16.07
CA ALA A 25 8.05 1.84 -16.28
C ALA A 25 7.43 1.38 -14.94
N PRO A 26 6.12 1.10 -14.87
CA PRO A 26 5.53 0.55 -13.66
C PRO A 26 6.11 -0.82 -13.32
N GLU A 27 6.48 -1.00 -12.06
CA GLU A 27 6.79 -2.32 -11.52
C GLU A 27 5.50 -3.11 -11.22
N LEU A 28 5.66 -4.41 -10.98
CA LEU A 28 4.56 -5.26 -10.55
C LEU A 28 3.97 -4.75 -9.25
N VAL A 29 2.66 -4.47 -9.26
CA VAL A 29 1.94 -4.01 -8.08
C VAL A 29 1.62 -5.20 -7.18
N THR A 30 2.36 -5.32 -6.09
CA THR A 30 2.15 -6.36 -5.06
C THR A 30 1.52 -5.81 -3.78
N ALA A 31 1.51 -4.49 -3.59
CA ALA A 31 1.12 -3.80 -2.36
C ALA A 31 0.32 -2.52 -2.64
N GLU A 32 0.36 -1.56 -1.71
CA GLU A 32 -0.25 -0.25 -1.91
C GLU A 32 0.33 0.42 -3.16
N SER A 33 -0.53 1.14 -3.87
CA SER A 33 -0.21 1.66 -5.18
C SER A 33 -0.92 2.95 -5.50
N VAL A 34 -0.33 3.73 -6.40
CA VAL A 34 -0.78 5.07 -6.77
C VAL A 34 -1.02 5.10 -8.27
N THR A 35 -2.15 5.67 -8.68
CA THR A 35 -2.45 5.91 -10.08
C THR A 35 -1.86 7.24 -10.50
N ILE A 36 -0.93 7.21 -11.46
CA ILE A 36 -0.25 8.39 -11.99
C ILE A 36 -0.45 8.40 -13.51
N GLY A 37 -1.17 9.40 -14.01
CA GLY A 37 -1.66 9.41 -15.38
C GLY A 37 -2.63 8.24 -15.61
N ARG A 38 -2.29 7.34 -16.54
CA ARG A 38 -3.09 6.15 -16.89
C ARG A 38 -2.52 4.83 -16.35
N ARG A 39 -1.50 4.90 -15.48
CA ARG A 39 -0.75 3.73 -15.01
C ARG A 39 -0.77 3.66 -13.49
N ARG A 40 -0.68 2.44 -12.95
CA ARG A 40 -0.64 2.16 -11.52
C ARG A 40 0.77 1.74 -11.14
N TYR A 41 1.32 2.38 -10.11
CA TYR A 41 2.69 2.17 -9.65
C TYR A 41 2.68 1.75 -8.17
N PRO A 42 3.58 0.84 -7.73
CA PRO A 42 3.80 0.61 -6.31
C PRO A 42 4.14 1.91 -5.59
N ALA A 43 3.55 2.13 -4.40
CA ALA A 43 3.81 3.34 -3.63
C ALA A 43 5.30 3.51 -3.31
N LYS A 44 6.01 2.40 -3.03
CA LYS A 44 7.45 2.40 -2.80
C LYS A 44 8.28 2.86 -4.00
N GLN A 45 7.89 2.45 -5.21
CA GLN A 45 8.54 2.89 -6.45
C GLN A 45 8.36 4.40 -6.64
N VAL A 46 7.14 4.90 -6.44
CA VAL A 46 6.85 6.34 -6.55
C VAL A 46 7.68 7.14 -5.54
N GLY A 47 7.73 6.68 -4.29
CA GLY A 47 8.53 7.32 -3.24
C GLY A 47 10.00 7.45 -3.62
N GLU A 48 10.62 6.36 -4.07
CA GLU A 48 12.01 6.35 -4.50
C GLU A 48 12.27 7.35 -5.62
N VAL A 49 11.41 7.39 -6.64
CA VAL A 49 11.60 8.30 -7.79
C VAL A 49 11.50 9.76 -7.37
N ILE A 50 10.51 10.13 -6.55
CA ILE A 50 10.23 11.54 -6.22
C ILE A 50 11.14 12.07 -5.10
N THR A 51 11.64 11.21 -4.20
CA THR A 51 12.53 11.63 -3.11
C THR A 51 14.00 11.30 -3.36
N ARG A 52 14.29 10.39 -4.29
CA ARG A 52 15.62 9.78 -4.52
C ARG A 52 16.20 9.07 -3.30
N GLN A 53 15.35 8.66 -2.36
CA GLN A 53 15.74 7.91 -1.17
C GLN A 53 15.66 6.40 -1.41
N ASP A 54 16.39 5.63 -0.60
CA ASP A 54 16.28 4.17 -0.61
C ASP A 54 14.90 3.74 -0.09
N ARG A 55 14.30 2.72 -0.71
CA ARG A 55 12.99 2.19 -0.33
C ARG A 55 12.93 1.67 1.10
N ARG A 56 14.07 1.42 1.74
CA ARG A 56 14.20 0.99 3.14
C ARG A 56 14.00 2.14 4.13
N ASP A 57 14.16 3.38 3.69
CA ASP A 57 14.16 4.54 4.60
C ASP A 57 12.76 5.09 4.91
N PHE A 58 11.77 4.77 4.07
CA PHE A 58 10.38 5.19 4.23
C PHE A 58 9.41 4.01 4.10
N SER A 59 8.15 4.20 4.45
CA SER A 59 7.05 3.24 4.32
C SER A 59 6.16 3.55 3.11
N SER A 60 5.42 2.55 2.60
CA SER A 60 4.40 2.76 1.56
C SER A 60 3.32 3.74 2.04
N GLY A 61 2.94 3.63 3.32
CA GLY A 61 1.96 4.52 3.96
C GLY A 61 2.37 6.00 3.98
N GLU A 62 3.65 6.33 4.18
CA GLU A 62 4.12 7.72 4.05
C GLU A 62 3.89 8.26 2.64
N VAL A 63 4.24 7.48 1.62
CA VAL A 63 4.05 7.87 0.22
C VAL A 63 2.58 7.98 -0.13
N VAL A 64 1.75 7.00 0.26
CA VAL A 64 0.30 7.02 0.01
C VAL A 64 -0.33 8.27 0.62
N ARG A 65 -0.01 8.62 1.88
CA ARG A 65 -0.52 9.84 2.52
C ARG A 65 -0.11 11.10 1.76
N ALA A 66 1.15 11.18 1.31
CA ALA A 66 1.62 12.32 0.53
C ALA A 66 0.89 12.42 -0.82
N MET A 67 0.75 11.30 -1.55
CA MET A 67 0.10 11.26 -2.86
C MET A 67 -1.40 11.54 -2.78
N SER A 68 -2.10 11.02 -1.76
CA SER A 68 -3.51 11.32 -1.53
C SER A 68 -3.73 12.81 -1.25
N ARG A 69 -2.86 13.46 -0.46
CA ARG A 69 -2.94 14.90 -0.20
C ARG A 69 -2.66 15.76 -1.44
N LEU A 70 -1.86 15.27 -2.38
CA LEU A 70 -1.66 15.88 -3.70
C LEU A 70 -2.82 15.59 -4.68
N GLY A 71 -3.82 14.81 -4.27
CA GLY A 71 -4.99 14.47 -5.07
C GLY A 71 -4.73 13.41 -6.13
N PHE A 72 -3.82 12.46 -5.86
CA PHE A 72 -3.71 11.22 -6.63
C PHE A 72 -4.66 10.15 -6.08
N THR A 73 -5.11 9.25 -6.95
CA THR A 73 -5.87 8.07 -6.54
C THR A 73 -4.91 7.01 -6.03
N CYS A 74 -4.97 6.76 -4.72
CA CYS A 74 -4.22 5.69 -4.06
C CYS A 74 -5.12 4.48 -3.84
N HIS A 75 -4.50 3.31 -3.82
CA HIS A 75 -5.16 2.03 -3.63
C HIS A 75 -4.41 1.26 -2.55
N GLU A 76 -5.14 0.73 -1.59
CA GLU A 76 -4.58 -0.12 -0.55
C GLU A 76 -4.18 -1.48 -1.14
N HIS A 77 -3.34 -2.23 -0.42
CA HIS A 77 -3.10 -3.62 -0.76
C HIS A 77 -4.46 -4.34 -0.73
N PRO A 78 -4.79 -5.19 -1.72
CA PRO A 78 -5.93 -6.07 -1.57
C PRO A 78 -5.68 -6.89 -0.30
N GLU A 79 -6.40 -6.58 0.78
CA GLU A 79 -6.25 -7.29 2.04
C GLU A 79 -6.31 -8.79 1.74
N ALA A 80 -5.29 -9.52 2.16
CA ALA A 80 -5.50 -10.91 2.51
C ALA A 80 -6.63 -10.86 3.54
N VAL A 81 -7.81 -11.34 3.14
CA VAL A 81 -9.01 -11.40 3.98
C VAL A 81 -8.55 -11.87 5.36
N PRO A 82 -8.71 -11.07 6.44
CA PRO A 82 -8.25 -11.48 7.74
C PRO A 82 -8.92 -12.82 8.05
N VAL A 83 -8.13 -13.88 8.13
CA VAL A 83 -8.63 -15.19 8.56
C VAL A 83 -9.06 -14.95 9.99
N ALA A 84 -10.36 -14.82 10.20
CA ALA A 84 -10.93 -14.57 11.51
C ALA A 84 -10.35 -15.62 12.47
N ALA A 85 -9.67 -15.15 13.52
CA ALA A 85 -9.18 -16.05 14.54
C ALA A 85 -10.37 -16.84 15.10
N PRO A 86 -10.22 -18.15 15.36
CA PRO A 86 -11.32 -18.95 15.88
C PRO A 86 -11.81 -18.32 17.19
N SER A 87 -13.11 -18.08 17.27
CA SER A 87 -13.77 -17.63 18.48
C SER A 87 -13.50 -18.61 19.63
N ALA A 88 -13.62 -18.14 20.87
CA ALA A 88 -13.47 -18.99 22.06
C ALA A 88 -14.34 -20.26 21.99
N LEU A 89 -15.54 -20.17 21.39
CA LEU A 89 -16.43 -21.30 21.16
C LEU A 89 -15.87 -22.29 20.12
N GLN A 90 -15.31 -21.80 19.00
CA GLN A 90 -14.69 -22.65 17.98
C GLN A 90 -13.43 -23.35 18.50
N THR A 91 -12.63 -22.65 19.31
CA THR A 91 -11.45 -23.22 19.98
C THR A 91 -11.84 -24.29 21.00
N ALA A 92 -12.85 -24.02 21.83
CA ALA A 92 -13.36 -25.00 22.79
C ALA A 92 -13.98 -26.23 22.09
N SER A 93 -14.72 -26.02 21.01
CA SER A 93 -15.29 -27.10 20.20
C SER A 93 -14.19 -27.99 19.61
N ALA A 94 -13.11 -27.41 19.07
CA ALA A 94 -11.98 -28.17 18.54
C ALA A 94 -11.26 -29.00 19.62
N LEU A 95 -11.05 -28.44 20.81
CA LEU A 95 -10.42 -29.15 21.93
C LEU A 95 -11.27 -30.32 22.47
N LEU A 96 -12.58 -30.23 22.31
CA LEU A 96 -13.55 -31.24 22.75
C LEU A 96 -13.92 -32.25 21.63
N GLY A 97 -13.26 -32.18 20.46
CA GLY A 97 -13.47 -33.13 19.36
C GLY A 97 -14.60 -32.76 18.39
N GLY A 98 -14.97 -31.48 18.29
CA GLY A 98 -16.02 -30.97 17.41
C GLY A 98 -15.80 -31.35 15.94
N VAL A 99 -16.83 -31.93 15.32
CA VAL A 99 -16.82 -32.29 13.90
C VAL A 99 -16.70 -31.03 13.06
N ALA A 100 -15.60 -30.91 12.32
CA ALA A 100 -15.45 -29.92 11.26
C ALA A 100 -16.49 -30.19 10.17
N VAL A 101 -17.58 -29.41 10.16
CA VAL A 101 -18.50 -29.42 9.03
C VAL A 101 -17.81 -28.68 7.89
N ALA A 102 -17.32 -29.45 6.91
CA ALA A 102 -16.75 -28.91 5.67
C ALA A 102 -17.81 -28.10 4.91
N PRO A 103 -17.44 -26.96 4.30
CA PRO A 103 -18.35 -26.22 3.44
C PRO A 103 -18.65 -27.06 2.19
N LYS A 104 -19.94 -27.26 1.91
CA LYS A 104 -20.40 -27.94 0.70
C LYS A 104 -20.25 -26.99 -0.49
N VAL A 105 -19.55 -27.44 -1.53
CA VAL A 105 -19.36 -26.78 -2.82
C VAL A 105 -20.70 -26.65 -3.55
#